data_AF-A0A126Q139-F1
#
_entry.id   AF-A0A126Q139-F1
#
_cell.length_a   1.000
_cell.length_b   1.000
_cell.length_c   1.000
_cell.angle_alpha   90.00
_cell.angle_beta   90.00
_cell.angle_gamma   90.00
#
_symmetry.space_group_name_H-M   'P 1'
#
loop_
_entity.id
_entity.type
_entity.pdbx_description
1 polymer ?
#
loop_
_entity_poly.entity_id
_entity_poly.type
_entity_poly.pdbx_seq_one_letter_code
_entity_poly.pdbx_strand_id
1 'polypeptide(L)'
;MAKVKKKLTPAQKRAKKAAKAERQRKYQWVFMNGKQVRIKRPPTVDGMPVDQFIEENADPIWLHQNGLWELMPVEDALSDPEPSTESDATEDEDGIPF
;
A
#
# COMPACT_ATOMS: atom_id res chain seq x y z
N MET A 1 24.95 -54.56 -11.12
CA MET A 1 24.24 -54.06 -12.31
C MET A 1 23.93 -52.57 -12.11
N ALA A 2 24.40 -51.70 -13.01
CA ALA A 2 24.11 -50.26 -12.93
C ALA A 2 22.66 -50.00 -13.39
N LYS A 3 21.85 -49.32 -12.57
CA LYS A 3 20.46 -48.97 -12.91
C LYS A 3 20.46 -47.99 -14.09
N VAL A 4 19.80 -48.33 -15.19
CA VAL A 4 19.66 -47.46 -16.37
C VAL A 4 18.83 -46.23 -15.97
N LYS A 5 19.43 -45.04 -16.00
CA LYS A 5 18.76 -43.77 -15.71
C LYS A 5 17.83 -43.40 -16.86
N LYS A 6 16.52 -43.60 -16.68
CA LYS A 6 15.49 -43.20 -17.65
C LYS A 6 15.50 -41.68 -17.81
N LYS A 7 15.60 -41.20 -19.06
CA LYS A 7 15.52 -39.75 -19.36
C LYS A 7 14.10 -39.26 -19.12
N LEU A 8 13.96 -38.07 -18.54
CA LEU A 8 12.63 -37.45 -18.35
C LEU A 8 12.01 -37.10 -19.70
N THR A 9 10.72 -37.41 -19.84
CA THR A 9 9.93 -37.00 -21.00
C THR A 9 9.70 -35.49 -21.01
N PRO A 10 9.42 -34.87 -22.17
CA PRO A 10 9.13 -33.44 -22.25
C PRO A 10 7.97 -33.00 -21.34
N ALA A 11 6.91 -33.82 -21.23
CA ALA A 11 5.77 -33.55 -20.37
C ALA A 11 6.17 -33.48 -18.88
N GLN A 12 7.00 -34.42 -18.41
CA GLN A 12 7.48 -34.42 -17.02
C GLN A 12 8.37 -33.21 -16.73
N LYS A 13 9.18 -32.75 -17.70
CA LYS A 13 9.96 -31.52 -17.56
C LYS A 13 9.06 -30.29 -17.40
N ARG A 14 7.98 -30.19 -18.18
CA ARG A 14 6.99 -29.09 -18.07
C ARG A 14 6.31 -29.08 -16.71
N ALA A 15 5.84 -30.24 -16.25
CA ALA A 15 5.24 -30.37 -14.92
C ALA A 15 6.20 -29.96 -13.80
N LYS A 16 7.47 -30.37 -13.87
CA LYS A 16 8.51 -29.96 -12.91
C LYS A 16 8.76 -28.45 -12.94
N LYS A 17 8.74 -27.82 -14.12
CA LYS A 17 8.90 -26.37 -14.27
C LYS A 17 7.72 -25.61 -13.66
N ALA A 18 6.49 -26.07 -13.92
CA ALA A 18 5.28 -25.48 -13.33
C ALA A 18 5.29 -25.57 -11.80
N ALA A 19 5.56 -26.75 -11.24
CA ALA A 19 5.65 -26.95 -9.79
C ALA A 19 6.77 -26.11 -9.15
N LYS A 20 7.89 -25.90 -9.87
CA LYS A 20 8.96 -25.00 -9.41
C LYS A 20 8.49 -23.55 -9.38
N ALA A 21 7.80 -23.09 -10.42
CA ALA A 21 7.28 -21.73 -10.50
C ALA A 21 6.25 -21.45 -9.39
N GLU A 22 5.31 -22.37 -9.17
CA GLU A 22 4.33 -22.28 -8.08
C GLU A 22 5.02 -22.19 -6.71
N ARG A 23 6.04 -23.04 -6.47
CA ARG A 23 6.81 -23.00 -5.23
C ARG A 23 7.57 -21.70 -5.05
N GLN A 24 8.13 -21.13 -6.11
CA GLN A 24 8.85 -19.84 -6.07
C GLN A 24 7.92 -18.66 -5.79
N ARG A 25 6.66 -18.73 -6.26
CA ARG A 25 5.62 -17.74 -5.93
C ARG A 25 5.20 -17.82 -4.47
N LYS A 26 5.02 -19.02 -3.94
CA LYS A 26 4.52 -19.24 -2.57
C LYS A 26 5.60 -19.12 -1.49
N TYR A 27 6.84 -19.46 -1.80
CA TYR A 27 7.93 -19.55 -0.83
C TYR A 27 9.20 -18.85 -1.30
N GLN A 28 9.97 -18.33 -0.35
CA GLN A 28 11.32 -17.82 -0.58
C GLN A 28 12.31 -18.50 0.38
N TRP A 29 13.59 -18.47 -0.01
CA TRP A 29 14.68 -18.88 0.88
C TRP A 29 15.22 -17.64 1.58
N VAL A 30 15.27 -17.70 2.91
CA VAL A 30 15.84 -16.66 3.76
C VAL A 30 16.94 -17.30 4.60
N PHE A 31 17.99 -16.55 4.87
CA PHE A 31 19.03 -16.99 5.79
C PHE A 31 18.63 -16.55 7.20
N MET A 32 18.35 -17.52 8.07
CA MET A 32 18.02 -17.28 9.48
C MET A 32 19.03 -18.01 10.34
N ASN A 33 19.71 -17.29 11.24
CA ASN A 33 20.64 -17.85 12.24
C ASN A 33 21.69 -18.81 11.64
N GLY A 34 22.35 -18.42 10.55
CA GLY A 34 23.38 -19.26 9.93
C GLY A 34 22.84 -20.38 9.03
N LYS A 35 21.52 -20.52 8.89
CA LYS A 35 20.88 -21.61 8.12
C LYS A 35 20.00 -21.06 7.01
N GLN A 36 20.04 -21.71 5.85
CA GLN A 36 19.14 -21.40 4.75
C GLN A 36 17.79 -22.09 5.00
N VAL A 37 16.74 -21.29 5.27
CA VAL A 37 15.39 -21.75 5.63
C VAL A 37 14.39 -21.31 4.57
N ARG A 38 13.41 -22.17 4.24
CA ARG A 38 12.33 -21.85 3.29
C ARG A 38 11.10 -21.36 4.04
N ILE A 39 10.70 -20.12 3.81
CA ILE A 39 9.56 -19.45 4.46
C ILE A 39 8.52 -19.10 3.40
N LYS A 40 7.24 -18.99 3.79
CA LYS A 40 6.20 -18.42 2.92
C LYS A 40 6.59 -16.98 2.57
N ARG A 41 6.40 -16.56 1.31
CA ARG A 41 6.62 -15.15 0.97
C ARG A 41 5.65 -14.29 1.77
N PRO A 42 6.12 -13.20 2.42
CA PRO A 42 5.20 -12.22 2.95
C PRO A 42 4.32 -11.71 1.80
N PRO A 43 3.06 -11.33 2.06
CA PRO A 43 2.21 -10.73 1.04
C PRO A 43 2.92 -9.47 0.54
N THR A 44 3.17 -9.42 -0.76
CA THR A 44 3.79 -8.28 -1.44
C THR A 44 2.88 -8.01 -2.63
N VAL A 45 2.24 -6.85 -2.65
CA VAL A 45 1.32 -6.46 -3.72
C VAL A 45 2.15 -5.81 -4.82
N ASP A 46 2.13 -6.36 -6.04
CA ASP A 46 2.85 -5.84 -7.22
C ASP A 46 4.34 -5.50 -7.02
N GLY A 47 5.02 -6.22 -6.14
CA GLY A 47 6.46 -6.02 -5.85
C GLY A 47 6.75 -4.96 -4.80
N MET A 48 5.71 -4.35 -4.24
CA MET A 48 5.75 -3.38 -3.15
C MET A 48 5.26 -4.03 -1.84
N PRO A 49 5.87 -3.71 -0.68
CA PRO A 49 5.33 -4.14 0.60
C PRO A 49 3.89 -3.65 0.76
N VAL A 50 3.07 -4.45 1.44
CA VAL A 50 1.64 -4.16 1.64
C VAL A 50 1.42 -2.78 2.28
N ASP A 51 2.29 -2.40 3.22
CA ASP A 51 2.17 -1.13 3.93
C ASP A 51 2.30 0.06 2.97
N GLN A 52 3.31 0.06 2.09
CA GLN A 52 3.46 1.10 1.05
C GLN A 52 2.30 1.08 0.05
N PHE A 53 1.80 -0.11 -0.31
CA PHE A 53 0.65 -0.20 -1.20
C PHE A 53 -0.60 0.45 -0.59
N ILE A 54 -0.80 0.28 0.71
CA ILE A 54 -1.90 0.89 1.47
C ILE A 54 -1.71 2.42 1.51
N GLU A 55 -0.53 2.92 1.82
CA GLU A 55 -0.25 4.36 1.84
C GLU A 55 -0.52 5.04 0.50
N GLU A 56 -0.14 4.41 -0.62
CA GLU A 56 -0.28 5.02 -1.95
C GLU A 56 -1.69 4.89 -2.56
N ASN A 57 -2.44 3.83 -2.22
CA ASN A 57 -3.68 3.48 -2.92
C ASN A 57 -4.94 3.47 -2.05
N ALA A 58 -4.84 3.57 -0.72
CA ALA A 58 -6.00 3.44 0.15
C ALA A 58 -6.83 4.73 0.22
N ASP A 59 -8.14 4.60 -0.01
CA ASP A 59 -9.09 5.68 0.22
C ASP A 59 -9.21 6.01 1.72
N PRO A 60 -9.50 7.27 2.10
CA PRO A 60 -9.72 7.65 3.50
C PRO A 60 -10.80 6.81 4.20
N ILE A 61 -11.85 6.40 3.47
CA ILE A 61 -12.90 5.50 3.96
C ILE A 61 -12.33 4.13 4.31
N TRP A 62 -11.43 3.60 3.48
CA TRP A 62 -10.79 2.31 3.70
C TRP A 62 -9.82 2.38 4.90
N LEU A 63 -9.05 3.46 5.02
CA LEU A 63 -8.16 3.70 6.15
C LEU A 63 -8.92 3.79 7.48
N HIS A 64 -10.05 4.52 7.50
CA HIS A 64 -10.95 4.61 8.65
C HIS A 64 -11.48 3.23 9.07
N GLN A 65 -11.93 2.41 8.13
CA GLN A 65 -12.47 1.07 8.44
C GLN A 65 -11.42 0.11 8.99
N ASN A 66 -10.16 0.25 8.57
CA ASN A 66 -9.05 -0.59 9.01
C ASN A 66 -8.29 0.00 10.22
N GLY A 67 -8.73 1.13 10.76
CA GLY A 67 -8.12 1.77 11.92
C GLY A 67 -6.77 2.43 11.64
N LEU A 68 -6.46 2.71 10.37
CA LEU A 68 -5.20 3.31 9.90
C LEU A 68 -5.30 4.83 9.80
N TRP A 69 -5.71 5.46 10.90
CA TRP A 69 -5.95 6.90 10.98
C TRP A 69 -4.70 7.75 10.78
N GLU A 70 -3.54 7.21 11.15
CA GLU A 70 -2.23 7.86 11.01
C GLU A 70 -1.84 8.12 9.56
N LEU A 71 -2.41 7.36 8.62
CA LEU A 71 -2.16 7.47 7.19
C LEU A 71 -3.22 8.32 6.48
N MET A 72 -4.25 8.80 7.18
CA MET A 72 -5.22 9.69 6.55
C MET A 72 -4.54 11.03 6.24
N PRO A 73 -4.76 11.60 5.05
CA PRO A 73 -4.32 12.97 4.78
C PRO A 73 -5.03 13.87 5.78
N VAL A 74 -4.26 14.46 6.70
CA VAL A 74 -4.76 15.54 7.54
C VAL A 74 -5.08 16.66 6.56
N GLU A 75 -6.36 16.92 6.39
CA GLU A 75 -6.83 18.06 5.62
C GLU A 75 -6.05 19.27 6.12
N ASP A 76 -5.20 19.85 5.26
CA ASP A 76 -4.66 21.20 5.39
C ASP A 76 -5.85 22.20 5.31
N ALA A 77 -6.82 22.06 6.20
CA ALA A 77 -7.94 22.95 6.42
C ALA A 77 -7.54 24.09 7.38
N LEU A 78 -6.29 24.54 7.29
CA LEU A 78 -5.74 25.68 8.02
C LEU A 78 -4.77 26.49 7.14
N SER A 79 -5.15 26.79 5.90
CA SER A 79 -4.81 28.11 5.35
C SER A 79 -6.02 29.00 5.63
N ASP A 80 -5.82 29.87 6.61
CA ASP A 80 -6.75 30.74 7.33
C ASP A 80 -7.92 31.29 6.49
N PRO A 81 -9.16 31.39 7.06
CA PRO A 81 -10.06 32.41 6.55
C PRO A 81 -9.41 33.75 6.84
N GLU A 82 -8.86 34.39 5.80
CA GLU A 82 -8.51 35.81 5.81
C GLU A 82 -9.62 36.56 6.55
N PRO A 83 -9.34 37.21 7.70
CA PRO A 83 -10.36 38.00 8.37
C PRO A 83 -10.75 39.11 7.39
N SER A 84 -11.98 39.02 6.87
CA SER A 84 -12.67 40.07 6.15
C SER A 84 -12.49 41.36 6.92
N THR A 85 -11.49 42.16 6.53
CA THR A 85 -11.34 43.51 7.06
C THR A 85 -12.40 44.32 6.35
N GLU A 86 -13.57 44.30 6.97
CA GLU A 86 -14.64 45.29 6.85
C GLU A 86 -14.01 46.68 6.75
N SER A 87 -13.96 47.21 5.53
CA SER A 87 -13.73 48.62 5.31
C SER A 87 -14.99 49.35 5.78
N ASP A 88 -14.96 49.75 7.05
CA ASP A 88 -15.83 50.76 7.63
C ASP A 88 -15.59 52.07 6.86
N ALA A 89 -16.32 52.24 5.76
CA ALA A 89 -16.44 53.51 5.07
C ALA A 89 -17.64 54.22 5.68
N THR A 90 -17.32 55.18 6.55
CA THR A 90 -18.18 56.29 6.94
C THR A 90 -18.82 56.96 5.74
N GLU A 91 -19.96 57.63 5.96
CA GLU A 91 -20.85 58.37 5.03
C GLU A 91 -22.13 57.54 4.75
N ASP A 92 -23.33 57.93 5.15
CA ASP A 92 -23.93 59.26 5.06
C ASP A 92 -25.06 59.48 6.10
N GLU A 93 -25.33 60.76 6.33
CA GLU A 93 -26.35 61.32 7.19
C GLU A 93 -27.79 60.93 6.79
N ASP A 94 -28.58 60.42 7.72
CA ASP A 94 -30.03 60.50 7.64
C ASP A 94 -30.61 60.95 8.99
N GLY A 95 -31.00 62.23 9.02
CA GLY A 95 -31.55 62.91 10.17
C GLY A 95 -32.91 62.35 10.61
N ILE A 96 -33.03 62.09 11.91
CA ILE A 96 -34.30 61.81 12.57
C ILE A 96 -34.63 63.03 13.44
N PRO A 97 -35.70 63.79 13.16
CA PRO A 97 -36.13 64.86 14.05
C PRO A 97 -36.80 64.25 15.30
N PHE A 98 -36.61 64.96 16.42
CA PHE A 98 -37.05 64.64 17.78
C PHE A 98 -38.56 64.44 17.94
#